data_AF-A0A1C1D2P2-F1
#
_entry.id   AF-A0A1C1D2P2-F1
#
_cell.length_a   1.000
_cell.length_b   1.000
_cell.length_c   1.000
_cell.angle_alpha   90.00
_cell.angle_beta   90.00
_cell.angle_gamma   90.00
#
_symmetry.space_group_name_H-M   'P 1'
#
loop_
_entity.id
_entity.type
_entity.pdbx_description
1 polymer ?
#
loop_
_entity_poly.entity_id
_entity_poly.type
_entity_poly.pdbx_seq_one_letter_code
_entity_poly.pdbx_strand_id
1 'polypeptide(L)'
;MDLPAAHFLLRHMQAAPAWEAMYLHGLLHRIEGDLDNARAWYGDVKESEVFKWVWGGMDSGGDDASHPTTSPEAAFQSATSFLNRVEVCKNSSVSTKSRSDAISPEKDVPAEDELASISLREIRRLLSFCEQKFGTKPVMDASDVWVSMNEKHADKATQMITGGEGWRTF
;
A
#
# COMPACT_ATOMS: atom_id res chain seq x y z
N MET A 1 0.65 12.51 11.81
CA MET A 1 0.71 11.10 12.22
C MET A 1 2.14 10.76 12.59
N ASP A 2 2.34 9.91 13.58
CA ASP A 2 3.66 9.35 13.90
C ASP A 2 3.97 8.17 12.95
N LEU A 3 4.40 8.51 11.74
CA LEU A 3 4.76 7.53 10.71
C LEU A 3 5.96 6.66 11.13
N PRO A 4 7.00 7.19 11.80
CA PRO A 4 8.07 6.35 12.35
C PRO A 4 7.58 5.24 13.28
N ALA A 5 6.66 5.54 14.21
CA ALA A 5 6.07 4.50 15.06
C ALA A 5 5.23 3.49 14.27
N ALA A 6 4.48 3.94 13.25
CA ALA A 6 3.73 3.04 12.38
C ALA A 6 4.66 2.09 11.60
N HIS A 7 5.75 2.60 11.02
CA HIS A 7 6.80 1.79 10.40
C HIS A 7 7.40 0.80 11.40
N PHE A 8 7.70 1.25 12.62
CA PHE A 8 8.24 0.38 13.66
C PHE A 8 7.29 -0.78 13.99
N LEU A 9 5.99 -0.52 14.15
CA LEU A 9 5.01 -1.59 14.41
C LEU A 9 4.94 -2.57 13.24
N LEU A 10 4.84 -2.07 12.00
CA LEU A 10 4.81 -2.92 10.82
C LEU A 10 6.08 -3.76 10.68
N ARG A 11 7.25 -3.24 11.08
CA ARG A 11 8.50 -4.01 11.12
C ARG A 11 8.45 -5.24 12.03
N HIS A 12 7.66 -5.21 13.09
CA HIS A 12 7.49 -6.36 13.99
C HIS A 12 6.46 -7.36 13.47
N MET A 13 5.63 -6.93 12.52
CA MET A 13 4.60 -7.76 11.91
C MET A 13 5.00 -8.30 10.53
N GLN A 14 5.99 -7.73 9.84
CA GLN A 14 6.28 -7.96 8.41
C GLN A 14 6.94 -9.32 8.05
N ALA A 15 6.71 -10.38 8.82
CA ALA A 15 7.17 -11.71 8.45
C ALA A 15 6.09 -12.47 7.67
N ALA A 16 6.42 -12.96 6.47
CA ALA A 16 5.51 -13.88 5.77
C ALA A 16 5.06 -15.01 6.74
N PRO A 17 3.75 -15.29 6.84
CA PRO A 17 2.68 -14.92 5.88
C PRO A 17 1.89 -13.62 6.20
N ALA A 18 2.43 -12.68 6.98
CA ALA A 18 1.78 -11.39 7.29
C ALA A 18 1.84 -10.39 6.13
N TRP A 19 1.26 -10.79 4.99
CA TRP A 19 1.23 -10.01 3.76
C TRP A 19 0.52 -8.67 3.92
N GLU A 20 -0.44 -8.56 4.84
CA GLU A 20 -1.16 -7.33 5.15
C GLU A 20 -0.23 -6.28 5.76
N ALA A 21 0.70 -6.71 6.61
CA ALA A 21 1.70 -5.83 7.20
C ALA A 21 2.69 -5.33 6.14
N MET A 22 3.11 -6.22 5.23
CA MET A 22 3.95 -5.83 4.08
C MET A 22 3.22 -4.86 3.14
N TYR A 23 1.94 -5.11 2.87
CA TYR A 23 1.09 -4.21 2.09
C TYR A 23 0.97 -2.82 2.76
N LEU A 24 0.65 -2.79 4.06
CA LEU A 24 0.57 -1.56 4.85
C LEU A 24 1.89 -0.78 4.82
N HIS A 25 3.04 -1.48 4.77
CA HIS A 25 4.34 -0.84 4.70
C HIS A 25 4.50 -0.06 3.39
N GLY A 26 4.12 -0.65 2.26
CA GLY A 26 4.09 0.05 0.97
C GLY A 26 3.13 1.25 0.97
N LEU A 27 1.97 1.09 1.61
CA LEU A 27 0.99 2.17 1.77
C LEU A 27 1.56 3.35 2.58
N LEU A 28 2.34 3.09 3.65
CA LEU A 28 2.99 4.14 4.44
C LEU A 28 4.02 4.90 3.60
N HIS A 29 4.90 4.21 2.87
CA HIS A 29 5.87 4.87 1.98
C HIS A 29 5.19 5.75 0.93
N ARG A 30 4.05 5.30 0.39
CA ARG A 30 3.26 6.13 -0.52
C ARG A 30 2.75 7.41 0.15
N ILE A 31 2.27 7.32 1.40
CA ILE A 31 1.80 8.48 2.18
C ILE A 31 2.96 9.44 2.50
N GLU A 32 4.17 8.92 2.72
CA GLU A 32 5.40 9.70 2.87
C GLU A 32 5.86 10.36 1.55
N GLY A 33 5.26 9.96 0.43
CA GLY A 33 5.61 10.42 -0.90
C GLY A 33 6.82 9.70 -1.50
N ASP A 34 7.29 8.62 -0.88
CA ASP A 34 8.30 7.71 -1.42
C ASP A 34 7.65 6.66 -2.33
N LEU A 35 7.35 7.10 -3.55
CA LEU A 35 6.58 6.31 -4.51
C LEU A 35 7.38 5.14 -5.10
N ASP A 36 8.70 5.25 -5.15
CA ASP A 36 9.56 4.17 -5.65
C ASP A 36 9.60 3.00 -4.66
N ASN A 37 9.75 3.28 -3.36
CA ASN A 37 9.59 2.25 -2.34
C ASN A 37 8.17 1.68 -2.35
N ALA A 38 7.14 2.52 -2.46
CA ALA A 38 5.76 2.03 -2.55
C ALA A 38 5.57 1.03 -3.72
N ARG A 39 6.12 1.32 -4.90
CA ARG A 39 6.10 0.40 -6.05
C ARG A 39 6.80 -0.91 -5.76
N ALA A 40 7.99 -0.88 -5.15
CA ALA A 40 8.73 -2.08 -4.80
C ALA A 40 7.92 -2.97 -3.84
N TRP A 41 7.37 -2.38 -2.78
CA TRP A 41 6.53 -3.09 -1.83
C TRP A 41 5.26 -3.66 -2.45
N TYR A 42 4.60 -2.91 -3.34
CA TYR A 42 3.43 -3.42 -4.07
C TYR A 42 3.80 -4.58 -4.99
N GLY A 43 5.00 -4.54 -5.59
CA GLY A 43 5.55 -5.65 -6.38
C GLY A 43 5.74 -6.91 -5.56
N ASP A 44 6.30 -6.79 -4.35
CA ASP A 44 6.56 -7.91 -3.44
C ASP A 44 5.27 -8.62 -2.99
N VAL A 45 4.18 -7.87 -2.84
CA VAL A 45 2.90 -8.40 -2.36
C VAL A 45 1.88 -8.64 -3.47
N LYS A 46 2.21 -8.42 -4.76
CA LYS A 46 1.22 -8.46 -5.85
C LYS A 46 0.49 -9.81 -5.98
N GLU A 47 1.16 -10.88 -5.57
CA GLU A 47 0.61 -12.25 -5.58
C GLU A 47 -0.17 -12.63 -4.32
N SER A 48 -0.18 -11.78 -3.30
CA SER A 48 -0.91 -12.02 -2.06
C SER A 48 -2.42 -11.84 -2.24
N GLU A 49 -3.20 -12.50 -1.38
CA GLU A 49 -4.66 -12.34 -1.36
C GLU A 49 -5.08 -10.91 -1.02
N VAL A 50 -4.42 -10.26 -0.06
CA VAL A 50 -4.71 -8.88 0.33
C VAL A 50 -4.54 -7.92 -0.85
N PHE A 51 -3.49 -8.07 -1.65
CA PHE A 51 -3.26 -7.18 -2.78
C PHE A 51 -4.33 -7.38 -3.86
N LYS A 52 -4.65 -8.64 -4.19
CA LYS A 52 -5.70 -8.98 -5.16
C LYS A 52 -7.08 -8.50 -4.69
N TRP A 53 -7.36 -8.57 -3.38
CA TRP A 53 -8.58 -8.05 -2.79
C TRP A 53 -8.70 -6.53 -2.93
N VAL A 54 -7.63 -5.81 -2.61
CA VAL A 54 -7.62 -4.35 -2.59
C VAL A 54 -7.70 -3.77 -4.00
N TRP A 55 -6.94 -4.32 -4.95
CA TRP A 55 -6.82 -3.77 -6.30
C TRP A 55 -7.61 -4.52 -7.39
N GLY A 56 -8.09 -5.73 -7.11
CA GLY A 56 -8.92 -6.49 -8.03
C GLY A 56 -10.29 -5.87 -8.23
N GLY A 57 -10.87 -6.03 -9.42
CA GLY A 57 -12.18 -5.46 -9.77
C GLY A 57 -12.21 -3.93 -9.86
N MET A 58 -11.06 -3.25 -9.91
CA MET A 58 -10.96 -1.79 -10.05
C MET A 58 -11.76 -1.28 -11.27
N ASP A 59 -11.72 -2.00 -12.39
CA ASP A 59 -12.42 -1.64 -13.62
C ASP A 59 -13.95 -1.84 -13.54
N SER A 60 -14.41 -2.73 -12.66
CA SER A 60 -15.82 -3.13 -12.61
C SER A 60 -16.72 -2.10 -11.90
N GLY A 61 -16.16 -1.03 -11.32
CA GLY A 61 -16.90 0.03 -10.60
C GLY A 61 -17.67 -0.43 -9.36
N GLY A 62 -17.74 -1.73 -9.10
CA GLY A 62 -18.40 -2.33 -7.97
C GLY A 62 -17.46 -2.46 -6.77
N ASP A 63 -17.89 -1.96 -5.63
CA ASP A 63 -17.28 -2.25 -4.32
C ASP A 63 -17.62 -3.65 -3.79
N ASP A 64 -18.22 -4.50 -4.62
CA ASP A 64 -18.45 -5.90 -4.31
C ASP A 64 -17.11 -6.65 -4.30
N ALA A 65 -16.50 -6.68 -3.13
CA ALA A 65 -15.24 -7.34 -2.87
C ALA A 65 -15.36 -8.87 -2.82
N SER A 66 -16.58 -9.43 -3.03
CA SER A 66 -16.89 -10.81 -2.65
C SER A 66 -15.98 -11.86 -3.28
N HIS A 67 -15.42 -11.67 -4.48
CA HIS A 67 -14.23 -12.39 -4.94
C HIS A 67 -13.64 -11.67 -6.17
N PRO A 68 -12.41 -11.12 -6.09
CA PRO A 68 -11.77 -10.57 -7.28
C PRO A 68 -11.41 -11.71 -8.24
N THR A 69 -12.16 -11.83 -9.34
CA THR A 69 -11.81 -12.69 -10.49
C THR A 69 -10.70 -12.09 -11.36
N THR A 70 -10.11 -10.98 -10.91
CA THR A 70 -9.07 -10.24 -11.64
C THR A 70 -7.72 -10.93 -11.49
N SER A 71 -6.92 -10.95 -12.58
CA SER A 71 -5.56 -11.48 -12.52
C SER A 71 -4.68 -10.62 -11.60
N PRO A 72 -3.66 -11.22 -10.93
CA PRO A 72 -2.71 -10.47 -10.11
C PRO A 72 -2.04 -9.34 -10.87
N GLU A 73 -1.76 -9.58 -12.16
CA GLU A 73 -1.12 -8.61 -13.05
C GLU A 73 -2.02 -7.40 -13.35
N ALA A 74 -3.32 -7.59 -13.59
CA ALA A 74 -4.25 -6.47 -13.81
C ALA A 74 -4.47 -5.65 -12.53
N ALA A 75 -4.51 -6.31 -11.36
CA ALA A 75 -4.51 -5.63 -10.07
C ALA A 75 -3.22 -4.79 -9.87
N PHE A 76 -2.07 -5.35 -10.22
CA PHE A 76 -0.78 -4.66 -10.10
C PHE A 76 -0.65 -3.47 -11.06
N GLN A 77 -1.17 -3.61 -12.28
CA GLN A 77 -1.24 -2.52 -13.25
C GLN A 77 -2.15 -1.39 -12.76
N SER A 78 -3.29 -1.72 -12.15
CA SER A 78 -4.20 -0.73 -11.54
C SER A 78 -3.50 0.06 -10.43
N ALA A 79 -2.79 -0.63 -9.54
CA ALA A 79 -2.04 0.00 -8.46
C ALA A 79 -0.90 0.90 -9.00
N THR A 80 -0.14 0.41 -9.97
CA THR A 80 0.96 1.15 -10.61
C THR A 80 0.45 2.38 -11.36
N SER A 81 -0.66 2.24 -12.11
CA SER A 81 -1.32 3.36 -12.78
C SER A 81 -1.75 4.44 -11.78
N PHE A 82 -2.33 4.03 -10.65
CA PHE A 82 -2.65 4.96 -9.57
C PHE A 82 -1.41 5.68 -9.02
N LEU A 83 -0.31 4.97 -8.71
CA LEU A 83 0.92 5.58 -8.22
C LEU A 83 1.52 6.57 -9.22
N ASN A 84 1.46 6.28 -10.52
CA ASN A 84 1.90 7.21 -11.57
C ASN A 84 1.07 8.50 -11.58
N ARG A 85 -0.24 8.40 -11.36
CA ARG A 85 -1.11 9.59 -11.27
C ARG A 85 -0.83 10.42 -10.02
N VAL A 86 -0.53 9.77 -8.89
CA VAL A 86 -0.08 10.45 -7.67
C VAL A 86 1.25 11.18 -7.90
N GLU A 87 2.18 10.55 -8.61
CA GLU A 87 3.47 11.17 -8.97
C GLU A 87 3.29 12.43 -9.83
N VAL A 88 2.44 12.35 -10.87
CA VAL A 88 2.10 13.52 -11.71
C VAL A 88 1.50 14.65 -10.86
N CYS A 89 0.55 14.32 -9.98
CA CYS A 89 -0.05 15.29 -9.08
C CYS A 89 0.99 15.95 -8.16
N LYS A 90 1.86 15.14 -7.51
CA LYS A 90 2.95 15.61 -6.63
C LYS A 90 3.89 16.58 -7.37
N ASN A 91 4.32 16.22 -8.58
CA ASN A 91 5.25 17.01 -9.37
C ASN A 91 4.62 18.32 -9.88
N SER A 92 3.33 18.31 -10.22
CA SER A 92 2.61 19.52 -10.63
C SER A 92 2.53 20.55 -9.49
N SER A 93 2.24 20.11 -8.26
CA SER A 93 2.17 20.97 -7.07
C SER A 93 3.52 21.60 -6.69
N VAL A 94 4.63 20.91 -6.96
CA VAL A 94 5.99 21.45 -6.75
C VAL A 94 6.32 22.51 -7.79
N SER A 95 5.94 22.29 -9.05
CA SER A 95 6.16 23.24 -10.15
C SER A 95 5.39 24.55 -9.93
N THR A 96 4.11 24.47 -9.51
CA THR A 96 3.27 25.65 -9.25
C THR A 96 3.79 26.49 -8.08
N LYS A 97 4.34 25.88 -7.02
CA LYS A 97 4.99 26.62 -5.92
C LYS A 97 6.21 27.43 -6.36
N SER A 98 6.84 27.04 -7.47
CA SER A 98 8.03 27.73 -8.01
C SER A 98 7.68 28.80 -9.04
N ARG A 99 6.44 28.84 -9.53
CA ARG A 99 5.95 29.78 -10.55
C ARG A 99 4.65 30.42 -10.09
N SER A 100 4.74 31.40 -9.20
CA SER A 100 3.60 32.21 -8.77
C SER A 100 3.03 33.15 -9.84
N ASP A 101 3.57 33.19 -11.05
CA ASP A 101 3.09 34.06 -12.14
C ASP A 101 3.09 33.33 -13.49
N ALA A 102 2.15 32.42 -13.72
CA ALA A 102 1.71 32.05 -15.07
C ALA A 102 0.41 31.23 -15.06
N ILE A 103 -0.54 31.70 -15.86
CA ILE A 103 -1.87 31.18 -16.14
C ILE A 103 -1.89 29.66 -16.44
N SER A 104 -2.84 28.97 -15.81
CA SER A 104 -3.04 27.52 -15.77
C SER A 104 -3.16 26.81 -17.13
N PRO A 105 -2.53 25.63 -17.29
CA PRO A 105 -3.01 24.58 -18.18
C PRO A 105 -3.93 23.63 -17.38
N GLU A 106 -5.24 23.86 -17.47
CA GLU A 106 -6.26 23.26 -16.59
C GLU A 106 -6.71 21.82 -16.93
N LYS A 107 -6.08 21.12 -17.90
CA LYS A 107 -6.71 19.89 -18.46
C LYS A 107 -6.03 18.55 -18.23
N ASP A 108 -4.76 18.50 -17.82
CA ASP A 108 -4.05 17.21 -17.72
C ASP A 108 -3.63 16.80 -16.30
N VAL A 109 -3.87 17.63 -15.28
CA VAL A 109 -3.60 17.24 -13.90
C VAL A 109 -4.78 16.39 -13.39
N PRO A 110 -4.55 15.14 -12.94
CA PRO A 110 -5.60 14.34 -12.33
C PRO A 110 -6.27 15.11 -11.19
N ALA A 111 -7.61 15.13 -11.17
CA ALA A 111 -8.34 15.79 -10.10
C ALA A 111 -7.96 15.18 -8.74
N GLU A 112 -7.51 16.01 -7.80
CA GLU A 112 -7.07 15.58 -6.47
C GLU A 112 -8.17 14.76 -5.76
N ASP A 113 -9.43 15.16 -5.93
CA ASP A 113 -10.61 14.46 -5.42
C ASP A 113 -10.73 13.02 -5.96
N GLU A 114 -10.37 12.80 -7.23
CA GLU A 114 -10.41 11.47 -7.82
C GLU A 114 -9.31 10.58 -7.21
N LEU A 115 -8.09 11.10 -7.07
CA LEU A 115 -7.01 10.37 -6.41
C LEU A 115 -7.31 10.08 -4.94
N ALA A 116 -7.91 11.04 -4.23
CA ALA A 116 -8.38 10.86 -2.87
C ALA A 116 -9.45 9.77 -2.77
N SER A 117 -10.39 9.71 -3.72
CA SER A 117 -11.42 8.67 -3.76
C SER A 117 -10.85 7.26 -3.96
N ILE A 118 -9.85 7.12 -4.84
CA ILE A 118 -9.17 5.85 -5.08
C ILE A 118 -8.37 5.43 -3.84
N SER A 119 -7.63 6.36 -3.23
CA SER A 119 -6.88 6.12 -2.00
C SER A 119 -7.79 5.72 -0.84
N LEU A 120 -8.94 6.37 -0.68
CA LEU A 120 -9.93 6.02 0.34
C LEU A 120 -10.51 4.62 0.09
N ARG A 121 -10.80 4.28 -1.17
CA ARG A 121 -11.30 2.94 -1.51
C ARG A 121 -10.27 1.86 -1.20
N GLU A 122 -9.00 2.10 -1.53
CA GLU A 122 -7.90 1.20 -1.19
C GLU A 122 -7.85 0.89 0.32
N ILE A 123 -7.89 1.94 1.15
CA ILE A 123 -7.89 1.81 2.61
C ILE A 123 -9.12 1.04 3.09
N ARG A 124 -10.32 1.36 2.57
CA ARG A 124 -11.56 0.66 2.93
C ARG A 124 -11.53 -0.82 2.58
N ARG A 125 -10.99 -1.17 1.41
CA ARG A 125 -10.87 -2.58 1.00
C ARG A 125 -9.83 -3.32 1.82
N LEU A 126 -8.72 -2.67 2.17
CA LEU A 126 -7.73 -3.23 3.07
C LEU A 126 -8.33 -3.51 4.45
N LEU A 127 -9.10 -2.57 5.00
CA LEU A 127 -9.81 -2.76 6.26
C LEU A 127 -10.82 -3.91 6.15
N SER A 128 -11.64 -3.93 5.11
CA SER A 128 -12.60 -5.02 4.87
C SER A 128 -11.93 -6.39 4.75
N PHE A 129 -10.77 -6.47 4.10
CA PHE A 129 -9.97 -7.68 4.04
C PHE A 129 -9.51 -8.12 5.43
N CYS A 130 -8.94 -7.20 6.21
CA CYS A 130 -8.51 -7.47 7.59
C CYS A 130 -9.68 -7.91 8.48
N GLU A 131 -10.84 -7.26 8.36
CA GLU A 131 -12.05 -7.64 9.09
C GLU A 131 -12.53 -9.04 8.71
N GLN A 132 -12.48 -9.41 7.43
CA GLN A 132 -12.86 -10.74 6.98
C GLN A 132 -11.87 -11.80 7.46
N LYS A 133 -10.57 -11.52 7.40
CA LYS A 133 -9.51 -12.47 7.75
C LYS A 133 -9.35 -12.66 9.25
N PHE A 134 -9.36 -11.58 10.02
CA PHE A 134 -9.05 -11.58 11.45
C PHE A 134 -10.30 -11.44 12.34
N GLY A 135 -11.44 -11.05 11.77
CA GLY A 135 -12.63 -10.73 12.52
C GLY A 135 -12.56 -9.36 13.20
N THR A 136 -13.65 -8.97 13.84
CA THR A 136 -13.79 -7.69 14.56
C THR A 136 -13.98 -7.87 16.07
N LYS A 137 -13.96 -9.12 16.55
CA LYS A 137 -14.13 -9.42 17.97
C LYS A 137 -12.83 -9.15 18.73
N PRO A 138 -12.91 -8.67 19.98
CA PRO A 138 -11.72 -8.51 20.80
C PRO A 138 -11.04 -9.86 21.04
N VAL A 139 -9.72 -9.89 20.87
CA VAL A 139 -8.88 -11.03 21.22
C VAL A 139 -8.51 -10.88 22.70
N MET A 140 -9.14 -11.68 23.56
CA MET A 140 -8.95 -11.61 25.02
C MET A 140 -7.66 -12.28 25.48
N ASP A 141 -7.18 -13.26 24.72
CA ASP A 141 -5.89 -13.92 24.90
C ASP A 141 -5.19 -13.98 23.54
N ALA A 142 -4.08 -13.24 23.43
CA ALA A 142 -3.29 -13.14 22.22
C ALA A 142 -2.07 -14.07 22.24
N SER A 143 -1.93 -14.95 23.25
CA SER A 143 -0.73 -15.77 23.43
C SER A 143 -0.45 -16.69 22.24
N ASP A 144 -1.50 -17.22 21.61
CA ASP A 144 -1.40 -18.08 20.43
C ASP A 144 -1.38 -17.31 19.10
N VAL A 145 -1.78 -16.04 19.11
CA VAL A 145 -1.80 -15.17 17.92
C VAL A 145 -0.46 -14.46 17.76
N TRP A 146 0.19 -14.12 18.87
CA TRP A 146 1.49 -13.47 18.88
C TRP A 146 2.59 -14.47 18.52
N VAL A 147 2.96 -14.49 17.25
CA VAL A 147 4.16 -15.19 16.79
C VAL A 147 5.35 -14.29 17.10
N SER A 148 6.17 -14.66 18.10
CA SER A 148 7.48 -14.00 18.26
C SER A 148 8.27 -14.17 16.96
N MET A 149 9.15 -13.21 16.63
CA MET A 149 10.11 -13.39 15.55
C MET A 149 11.07 -14.53 15.90
N ASN A 150 10.64 -15.78 15.70
CA ASN A 150 11.53 -16.92 15.69
C ASN A 150 12.54 -16.72 14.57
N GLU A 151 13.79 -17.14 14.78
CA GLU A 151 14.92 -16.99 13.85
C GLU A 151 14.58 -17.33 12.39
N LYS A 152 13.63 -18.26 12.16
CA LYS A 152 13.12 -18.63 10.83
C LYS A 152 12.59 -17.46 9.99
N HIS A 153 12.14 -16.37 10.62
CA HIS A 153 11.66 -15.17 9.91
C HIS A 153 12.69 -14.04 9.89
N ALA A 154 13.77 -14.16 10.68
CA ALA A 154 14.80 -13.13 10.79
C ALA A 154 15.54 -12.91 9.47
N ASP A 155 15.77 -13.97 8.68
CA ASP A 155 16.47 -13.85 7.39
C ASP A 155 15.68 -13.01 6.38
N LYS A 156 14.37 -13.20 6.27
CA LYS A 156 13.52 -12.37 5.41
C LYS A 156 13.43 -10.95 5.94
N ALA A 157 13.23 -10.78 7.25
CA ALA A 157 13.26 -9.45 7.86
C ALA A 157 14.60 -8.74 7.56
N THR A 158 15.72 -9.48 7.62
CA THR A 158 17.06 -8.98 7.31
C THR A 158 17.22 -8.64 5.85
N GLN A 159 16.84 -9.51 4.90
CA GLN A 159 16.89 -9.21 3.46
C GLN A 159 16.10 -7.93 3.12
N MET A 160 14.96 -7.75 3.79
CA MET A 160 14.13 -6.55 3.64
C MET A 160 14.75 -5.32 4.32
N ILE A 161 15.63 -5.48 5.31
CA ILE A 161 16.38 -4.39 5.94
C ILE A 161 17.65 -4.04 5.14
N THR A 162 18.35 -5.02 4.58
CA THR A 162 19.64 -4.85 3.91
C THR A 162 19.53 -4.58 2.41
N GLY A 163 18.31 -4.52 1.86
CA GLY A 163 18.05 -4.14 0.47
C GLY A 163 18.34 -5.25 -0.55
N GLY A 164 18.33 -6.52 -0.14
CA GLY A 164 18.36 -7.65 -1.07
C GLY A 164 17.05 -7.71 -1.84
N GLU A 165 17.10 -7.33 -3.11
CA GLU A 165 15.96 -7.05 -4.02
C GLU A 165 15.04 -5.91 -3.52
N GLY A 166 14.96 -4.82 -4.31
CA GLY A 166 14.00 -3.73 -4.11
C GLY A 166 14.52 -2.42 -3.50
N TRP A 167 15.76 -2.38 -2.99
CA TRP A 167 16.47 -1.20 -2.45
C TRP A 167 15.77 -0.48 -1.28
N ARG A 168 16.33 -0.57 -0.07
CA ARG A 168 15.78 0.08 1.15
C ARG A 168 16.91 0.68 1.99
N THR A 169 16.92 1.99 2.19
CA THR A 169 17.62 2.66 3.30
C THR A 169 16.64 3.65 3.91
N PHE A 170 16.47 3.55 5.23
CA PHE A 170 15.45 4.24 6.02
C PHE A 170 15.92 5.61 6.50
#